data_AF-A0A967KMD5-F1
#
_entry.id   AF-A0A967KMD5-F1
#
_cell.length_a   1.000
_cell.length_b   1.000
_cell.length_c   1.000
_cell.angle_alpha   90.00
_cell.angle_beta   90.00
_cell.angle_gamma   90.00
#
_symmetry.space_group_name_H-M   'P 1'
#
loop_
_entity.id
_entity.type
_entity.pdbx_description
1 polymer ?
#
loop_
_entity_poly.entity_id
_entity_poly.type
_entity_poly.pdbx_seq_one_letter_code
_entity_poly.pdbx_strand_id
1 'polypeptide(L)'
;PPAGNERTFTILKTIRETARPLLYQSKNWQEYYNGLFIYLLGSLRFGDLDKMDTAPQPKQLAFWGAATILGLMENEPDCRQLVRTKTVPKQIVPDIKPELTISPEADSNWDIDKIVSDWQANPLSQRLIFFNILKSSFTLDELRGLTYQLGMDFDDLPSGSKSIKVQELIGYFERRGQIRRLLKAASKARKDIPWG
;
A
#
# COMPACT_ATOMS: atom_id res chain seq x y z
N PRO A 1 4.10 18.23 -1.01
CA PRO A 1 4.62 17.60 -2.25
C PRO A 1 4.07 18.34 -3.47
N PRO A 2 4.92 18.71 -4.46
CA PRO A 2 4.45 19.46 -5.61
C PRO A 2 3.51 18.60 -6.48
N ALA A 3 2.33 19.13 -6.78
CA ALA A 3 1.22 18.46 -7.48
C ALA A 3 1.53 17.98 -8.92
N GLY A 4 2.72 18.25 -9.46
CA GLY A 4 3.07 17.95 -10.85
C GLY A 4 3.30 16.47 -11.16
N ASN A 5 3.72 15.66 -10.19
CA ASN A 5 4.16 14.28 -10.45
C ASN A 5 3.10 13.22 -10.17
N GLU A 6 1.95 13.60 -9.59
CA GLU A 6 0.88 12.66 -9.21
C GLU A 6 0.28 11.96 -10.41
N ARG A 7 0.09 12.68 -11.52
CA ARG A 7 -0.42 12.10 -12.77
C ARG A 7 0.56 11.08 -13.35
N THR A 8 1.84 11.41 -13.42
CA THR A 8 2.88 10.49 -13.94
C THR A 8 3.00 9.25 -13.07
N PHE A 9 2.98 9.42 -11.74
CA PHE A 9 2.99 8.30 -10.80
C PHE A 9 1.75 7.42 -10.94
N THR A 10 0.57 8.02 -11.11
CA THR A 10 -0.69 7.30 -11.33
C THR A 10 -0.62 6.47 -12.61
N ILE A 11 -0.15 7.05 -13.72
CA ILE A 11 0.02 6.34 -14.99
C ILE A 11 0.99 5.16 -14.84
N LEU A 12 2.16 5.36 -14.21
CA LEU A 12 3.12 4.30 -13.97
C LEU A 12 2.56 3.18 -13.10
N LYS A 13 1.78 3.53 -12.07
CA LYS A 13 1.08 2.57 -11.21
C LYS A 13 0.06 1.77 -12.00
N THR A 14 -0.78 2.42 -12.81
CA THR A 14 -1.78 1.76 -13.65
C THR A 14 -1.15 0.81 -14.66
N ILE A 15 -0.05 1.20 -15.31
CA ILE A 15 0.68 0.33 -16.24
C ILE A 15 1.18 -0.92 -15.51
N ARG A 16 1.79 -0.77 -14.33
CA ARG A 16 2.27 -1.92 -13.54
C ARG A 16 1.15 -2.84 -13.08
N GLU A 17 0.04 -2.27 -12.61
CA GLU A 17 -1.14 -3.05 -12.20
C GLU A 17 -1.75 -3.81 -13.37
N THR A 18 -1.75 -3.21 -14.57
CA THR A 18 -2.27 -3.82 -15.80
C THR A 18 -1.35 -4.91 -16.33
N ALA A 19 -0.03 -4.77 -16.17
CA ALA A 19 0.94 -5.79 -16.55
C ALA A 19 0.96 -6.99 -15.61
N ARG A 20 0.57 -6.82 -14.34
CA ARG A 20 0.63 -7.85 -13.30
C ARG A 20 -0.02 -9.19 -13.66
N PRO A 21 -1.26 -9.26 -14.21
CA PRO A 21 -1.86 -10.53 -14.61
C PRO A 21 -1.17 -11.21 -15.80
N LEU A 22 -0.34 -10.48 -16.56
CA LEU A 22 0.38 -11.01 -17.72
C LEU A 22 1.74 -11.64 -17.33
N LEU A 23 2.20 -11.45 -16.09
CA LEU A 23 3.44 -12.03 -15.61
C LEU A 23 3.25 -13.51 -15.24
N TYR A 24 4.22 -14.35 -15.60
CA TYR A 24 4.26 -15.74 -15.17
C TYR A 24 4.32 -15.86 -13.64
N GLN A 25 5.08 -14.98 -12.97
CA GLN A 25 5.12 -14.88 -11.52
C GLN A 25 4.58 -13.54 -11.03
N SER A 26 3.28 -13.49 -10.70
CA SER A 26 2.58 -12.26 -10.24
C SER A 26 3.13 -11.57 -8.98
N LYS A 27 4.04 -12.23 -8.25
CA LYS A 27 4.76 -11.67 -7.09
C LYS A 27 6.19 -11.24 -7.40
N ASN A 28 6.75 -11.68 -8.53
CA ASN A 28 8.12 -11.39 -8.92
C ASN A 28 8.12 -10.32 -10.01
N TRP A 29 8.41 -9.07 -9.63
CA TRP A 29 8.48 -7.97 -10.58
C TRP A 29 9.75 -7.99 -11.45
N GLN A 30 10.70 -8.88 -11.17
CA GLN A 30 11.92 -9.02 -11.98
C GLN A 30 11.59 -9.40 -13.43
N GLU A 31 10.56 -10.22 -13.65
CA GLU A 31 10.08 -10.58 -14.99
C GLU A 31 9.61 -9.34 -15.78
N TYR A 32 8.85 -8.46 -15.12
CA TYR A 32 8.41 -7.20 -15.70
C TYR A 32 9.60 -6.30 -16.05
N TYR A 33 10.56 -6.14 -15.14
CA TYR A 33 11.74 -5.30 -15.36
C TYR A 33 12.65 -5.84 -16.47
N ASN A 34 12.84 -7.16 -16.54
CA ASN A 34 13.54 -7.82 -17.64
C ASN A 34 12.87 -7.54 -18.99
N GLY A 35 11.56 -7.73 -19.07
CA GLY A 35 10.79 -7.47 -20.29
C GLY A 35 10.87 -6.01 -20.71
N LEU A 36 10.73 -5.07 -19.75
CA LEU A 36 10.83 -3.64 -20.01
C LEU A 36 12.24 -3.23 -20.45
N PHE A 37 13.28 -3.79 -19.82
CA PHE A 37 14.67 -3.57 -20.20
C PHE A 37 14.93 -4.03 -21.64
N ILE A 38 14.53 -5.26 -21.98
CA ILE A 38 14.68 -5.82 -23.33
C ILE A 38 13.91 -4.97 -24.35
N TYR A 39 12.69 -4.53 -24.02
CA TYR A 39 11.89 -3.67 -24.89
C TYR A 39 12.58 -2.33 -25.18
N LEU A 40 13.06 -1.64 -24.14
CA LEU A 40 13.75 -0.36 -24.29
C LEU A 40 15.05 -0.53 -25.08
N LEU A 41 15.85 -1.57 -24.80
CA LEU A 41 17.07 -1.85 -25.55
C LEU A 41 16.77 -2.19 -27.02
N GLY A 42 15.73 -2.99 -27.27
CA GLY A 42 15.27 -3.32 -28.62
C GLY A 42 14.78 -2.10 -29.39
N SER A 43 14.15 -1.13 -28.71
CA SER A 43 13.68 0.10 -29.34
C SER A 43 14.81 0.97 -29.91
N LEU A 44 16.02 0.88 -29.35
CA LEU A 44 17.20 1.61 -29.85
C LEU A 44 17.62 1.18 -31.25
N ARG A 45 17.23 -0.01 -31.70
CA ARG A 45 17.51 -0.52 -33.04
C ARG A 45 16.79 0.28 -34.13
N PHE A 46 15.67 0.93 -33.82
CA PHE A 46 14.90 1.67 -34.81
C PHE A 46 15.52 3.04 -35.08
N GLY A 47 16.09 3.21 -36.28
CA GLY A 47 16.72 4.46 -36.70
C GLY A 47 15.75 5.64 -36.68
N ASP A 48 14.48 5.40 -36.98
CA ASP A 48 13.43 6.42 -37.10
C ASP A 48 12.90 6.97 -35.78
N LEU A 49 13.30 6.40 -34.64
CA LEU A 49 12.83 6.86 -33.33
C LEU A 49 13.14 8.36 -33.13
N ASP A 50 14.33 8.83 -33.54
CA ASP A 50 14.73 10.23 -33.38
C ASP A 50 13.99 11.22 -34.29
N LYS A 51 13.19 10.72 -35.25
CA LYS A 51 12.45 11.56 -36.21
C LYS A 51 11.04 11.92 -35.73
N MET A 52 10.66 11.53 -34.52
CA MET A 52 9.33 11.83 -33.98
C MET A 52 9.26 13.27 -33.45
N ASP A 53 8.46 14.11 -34.11
CA ASP A 53 8.24 15.51 -33.70
C ASP A 53 7.55 15.65 -32.33
N THR A 54 6.89 14.58 -31.86
CA THR A 54 6.08 14.57 -30.64
C THR A 54 6.90 14.42 -29.35
N ALA A 55 8.15 13.97 -29.42
CA ALA A 55 8.96 13.70 -28.23
C ALA A 55 10.44 14.04 -28.47
N PRO A 56 11.07 14.88 -27.62
CA PRO A 56 12.49 15.16 -27.75
C PRO A 56 13.32 13.91 -27.38
N GLN A 57 14.14 13.46 -28.31
CA GLN A 57 15.23 12.47 -28.11
C GLN A 57 14.79 11.11 -27.50
N PRO A 58 13.84 10.39 -28.11
CA PRO A 58 13.31 9.16 -27.56
C PRO A 58 14.36 8.04 -27.42
N LYS A 59 15.42 8.02 -28.23
CA LYS A 59 16.52 7.07 -28.02
C LYS A 59 17.30 7.34 -26.74
N GLN A 60 17.54 8.60 -26.40
CA GLN A 60 18.21 8.93 -25.14
C GLN A 60 17.33 8.50 -23.96
N LEU A 61 16.02 8.75 -24.04
CA LEU A 61 15.08 8.30 -23.03
C LEU A 61 15.08 6.77 -22.88
N ALA A 62 15.04 6.03 -24.00
CA ALA A 62 15.09 4.58 -23.97
C ALA A 62 16.41 4.05 -23.38
N PHE A 63 17.54 4.66 -23.75
CA PHE A 63 18.86 4.31 -23.22
C PHE A 63 18.97 4.55 -21.71
N TRP A 64 18.63 5.76 -21.24
CA TRP A 64 18.66 6.09 -19.81
C TRP A 64 17.64 5.27 -19.02
N GLY A 65 16.47 5.00 -19.60
CA GLY A 65 15.47 4.11 -19.01
C GLY A 65 16.00 2.69 -18.82
N ALA A 66 16.63 2.12 -19.84
CA ALA A 66 17.25 0.79 -19.76
C ALA A 66 18.37 0.75 -18.71
N ALA A 67 19.27 1.74 -18.71
CA ALA A 67 20.35 1.84 -17.73
C ALA A 67 19.82 1.95 -16.28
N THR A 68 18.77 2.75 -16.07
CA THR A 68 18.12 2.91 -14.76
C THR A 68 17.51 1.60 -14.29
N ILE A 69 16.81 0.88 -15.16
CA ILE A 69 16.20 -0.42 -14.81
C ILE A 69 17.28 -1.44 -14.45
N LEU A 70 18.37 -1.49 -15.22
CA LEU A 70 19.50 -2.37 -14.93
C LEU A 70 20.10 -2.07 -13.55
N GLY A 71 20.35 -0.79 -13.25
CA GLY A 71 20.84 -0.38 -11.92
C GLY A 71 19.90 -0.74 -10.77
N LEU A 72 18.58 -0.65 -10.99
CA LEU A 72 17.57 -1.06 -10.01
C LEU A 72 17.48 -2.58 -9.81
N MET A 73 17.81 -3.35 -10.84
CA MET A 73 17.85 -4.81 -10.76
C MET A 73 19.12 -5.31 -10.07
N GLU A 74 20.25 -4.65 -10.29
CA GLU A 74 21.52 -4.97 -9.63
C GLU A 74 21.54 -4.52 -8.16
N ASN A 75 20.91 -3.39 -7.88
CA ASN A 75 20.82 -2.82 -6.55
C ASN A 75 19.35 -2.60 -6.21
N GLU A 76 18.69 -3.62 -5.66
CA GLU A 76 17.32 -3.48 -5.19
C GLU A 76 17.25 -2.32 -4.19
N PRO A 77 16.53 -1.22 -4.52
CA PRO A 77 16.49 -0.08 -3.62
C PRO A 77 15.79 -0.51 -2.33
N ASP A 78 16.46 -0.29 -1.20
CA ASP A 78 15.85 -0.52 0.11
C ASP A 78 14.74 0.52 0.33
N CYS A 79 13.54 0.18 -0.13
CA CYS A 79 12.35 1.03 -0.03
C CYS A 79 11.97 1.31 1.43
N ARG A 80 12.55 0.58 2.40
CA ARG A 80 12.37 0.85 3.84
C ARG A 80 13.06 2.14 4.27
N GLN A 81 14.11 2.57 3.56
CA GLN A 81 14.87 3.80 3.89
C GLN A 81 14.17 5.07 3.41
N LEU A 82 13.31 4.99 2.40
CA LEU A 82 12.57 6.14 1.86
C LEU A 82 11.47 6.67 2.80
N VAL A 83 11.15 5.94 3.87
CA VAL A 83 10.21 6.40 4.92
C VAL A 83 10.86 7.43 5.86
N ARG A 84 12.20 7.57 5.87
CA ARG A 84 12.91 8.37 6.88
C ARG A 84 13.24 9.82 6.49
N THR A 85 13.04 10.26 5.25
CA THR A 85 13.41 11.63 4.81
C THR A 85 12.21 12.59 4.74
N LYS A 86 11.48 12.71 5.85
CA LYS A 86 10.84 13.98 6.22
C LYS A 86 11.50 14.50 7.49
N THR A 87 12.79 14.79 7.44
CA THR A 87 13.39 15.73 8.38
C THR A 87 12.89 17.13 8.02
N VAL A 88 11.78 17.52 8.64
CA VAL A 88 11.38 18.92 8.80
C VAL A 88 12.58 19.66 9.41
N PRO A 89 12.95 20.86 8.91
CA PRO A 89 14.02 21.64 9.51
C PRO A 89 13.75 21.81 11.01
N LYS A 90 14.79 21.49 11.78
CA LYS A 90 14.83 21.37 13.24
C LYS A 90 14.37 22.67 13.90
N GLN A 91 13.06 22.89 14.01
CA GLN A 91 12.53 23.69 15.10
C GLN A 91 12.82 22.92 16.39
N ILE A 92 13.26 23.65 17.40
CA ILE A 92 13.66 23.17 18.71
C ILE A 92 12.46 22.42 19.32
N VAL A 93 12.44 21.10 19.16
CA VAL A 93 11.56 20.22 19.93
C VAL A 93 12.41 19.68 21.07
N PRO A 94 12.03 19.90 22.34
CA PRO A 94 12.75 19.35 23.48
C PRO A 94 12.83 17.83 23.38
N ASP A 95 13.90 17.27 23.92
CA ASP A 95 14.26 15.86 23.94
C ASP A 95 13.07 14.96 24.36
N ILE A 96 12.44 14.31 23.37
CA ILE A 96 11.42 13.28 23.60
C ILE A 96 12.04 11.94 23.17
N LYS A 97 12.45 11.14 24.17
CA LYS A 97 12.77 9.71 24.03
C LYS A 97 11.63 8.98 23.31
N PRO A 98 11.89 8.08 22.35
CA PRO A 98 10.88 7.20 21.78
C PRO A 98 10.69 6.01 22.72
N GLU A 99 10.20 6.30 23.91
CA GLU A 99 9.64 5.30 24.81
C GLU A 99 8.16 5.29 24.48
N LEU A 100 7.72 4.31 23.69
CA LEU A 100 6.29 4.00 23.54
C LEU A 100 5.85 3.39 24.87
N THR A 101 5.82 4.23 25.91
CA THR A 101 5.19 3.93 27.18
C THR A 101 3.70 3.96 26.89
N ILE A 102 3.18 2.81 26.49
CA ILE A 102 1.74 2.54 26.53
C ILE A 102 1.38 2.66 28.01
N SER A 103 0.89 3.84 28.40
CA SER A 103 0.43 4.09 29.76
C SER A 103 -0.69 3.10 30.07
N PRO A 104 -0.56 2.23 31.09
CA PRO A 104 -1.50 1.16 31.36
C PRO A 104 -2.82 1.61 31.99
N GLU A 105 -3.10 2.92 32.04
CA GLU A 105 -4.24 3.50 32.76
C GLU A 105 -5.23 4.27 31.86
N ALA A 106 -5.19 4.08 30.54
CA ALA A 106 -6.19 4.67 29.66
C ALA A 106 -7.48 3.85 29.68
N ASP A 107 -8.41 4.22 30.57
CA ASP A 107 -9.79 3.78 30.52
C ASP A 107 -10.30 3.85 29.09
N SER A 108 -10.61 2.67 28.59
CA SER A 108 -10.55 2.27 27.21
C SER A 108 -11.77 2.75 26.43
N ASN A 109 -11.90 4.06 26.27
CA ASN A 109 -12.91 4.69 25.42
C ASN A 109 -12.22 5.23 24.17
N TRP A 110 -11.78 4.32 23.29
CA TRP A 110 -11.32 4.71 21.97
C TRP A 110 -12.46 5.45 21.28
N ASP A 111 -12.15 6.66 20.82
CA ASP A 111 -13.09 7.48 20.09
C ASP A 111 -13.26 6.91 18.67
N ILE A 112 -14.15 5.90 18.56
CA ILE A 112 -14.51 5.28 17.28
C ILE A 112 -15.04 6.35 16.32
N ASP A 113 -15.69 7.41 16.82
CA ASP A 113 -16.17 8.52 16.00
C ASP A 113 -15.01 9.26 15.34
N LYS A 114 -13.95 9.55 16.10
CA LYS A 114 -12.73 10.14 15.56
C LYS A 114 -12.08 9.25 14.50
N ILE A 115 -11.90 7.96 14.77
CA ILE A 115 -11.28 7.02 13.81
C ILE A 115 -12.10 6.95 12.52
N VAL A 116 -13.44 6.93 12.61
CA VAL A 116 -14.33 6.94 11.45
C VAL A 116 -14.24 8.26 10.69
N SER A 117 -14.13 9.39 11.39
CA SER A 117 -13.91 10.70 10.77
C SER A 117 -12.57 10.75 10.01
N ASP A 118 -11.49 10.27 10.62
CA ASP A 118 -10.18 10.21 9.99
C ASP A 118 -10.19 9.26 8.78
N TRP A 119 -10.98 8.18 8.84
CA TRP A 119 -11.21 7.27 7.71
C TRP A 119 -11.86 7.98 6.53
N GLN A 120 -12.84 8.85 6.78
CA GLN A 120 -13.49 9.62 5.73
C GLN A 120 -12.56 10.68 5.13
N ALA A 121 -11.69 11.29 5.95
CA ALA A 121 -10.72 12.28 5.49
C ALA A 121 -9.58 11.66 4.65
N ASN A 122 -9.09 10.48 5.04
CA ASN A 122 -8.02 9.77 4.31
C ASN A 122 -8.25 8.25 4.30
N PRO A 123 -9.11 7.75 3.39
CA PRO A 123 -9.52 6.35 3.38
C PRO A 123 -8.38 5.40 3.05
N LEU A 124 -7.42 5.79 2.21
CA LEU A 124 -6.32 4.92 1.81
C LEU A 124 -5.33 4.67 2.96
N SER A 125 -4.94 5.73 3.68
CA SER A 125 -4.02 5.58 4.81
C SER A 125 -4.67 4.80 5.95
N GLN A 126 -5.92 5.10 6.29
CA GLN A 126 -6.62 4.41 7.38
C GLN A 126 -6.91 2.95 7.05
N ARG A 127 -7.28 2.66 5.79
CA ARG A 127 -7.41 1.29 5.30
C ARG A 127 -6.14 0.48 5.48
N LEU A 128 -4.97 1.05 5.16
CA LEU A 128 -3.69 0.35 5.28
C LEU A 128 -3.32 0.08 6.75
N ILE A 129 -3.50 1.07 7.63
CA ILE A 129 -3.24 0.94 9.06
C ILE A 129 -4.14 -0.16 9.64
N PHE A 130 -5.44 -0.05 9.42
CA PHE A 130 -6.42 -1.01 9.93
C PHE A 130 -6.22 -2.42 9.36
N PHE A 131 -5.87 -2.52 8.07
CA PHE A 131 -5.50 -3.79 7.44
C PHE A 131 -4.32 -4.45 8.15
N ASN A 132 -3.25 -3.69 8.40
CA ASN A 132 -2.06 -4.22 9.07
C ASN A 132 -2.38 -4.67 10.48
N ILE A 133 -3.15 -3.88 11.25
CA ILE A 133 -3.59 -4.23 12.60
C ILE A 133 -4.42 -5.51 12.58
N LEU A 134 -5.49 -5.60 11.79
CA LEU A 134 -6.31 -6.82 11.71
C LEU A 134 -5.47 -8.04 11.32
N LYS A 135 -4.57 -7.88 10.35
CA LYS A 135 -3.71 -8.96 9.87
C LYS A 135 -2.73 -9.44 10.92
N SER A 136 -2.11 -8.55 11.70
CA SER A 136 -1.14 -8.94 12.74
C SER A 136 -1.82 -9.45 14.00
N SER A 137 -2.98 -8.90 14.32
CA SER A 137 -3.60 -9.07 15.64
C SER A 137 -4.57 -10.23 15.73
N PHE A 138 -5.09 -10.71 14.60
CA PHE A 138 -6.03 -11.83 14.57
C PHE A 138 -5.42 -13.06 13.91
N THR A 139 -5.62 -14.22 14.53
CA THR A 139 -5.46 -15.51 13.88
C THR A 139 -6.62 -15.76 12.89
N LEU A 140 -6.53 -16.80 12.08
CA LEU A 140 -7.56 -17.11 11.09
C LEU A 140 -8.89 -17.53 11.77
N ASP A 141 -8.82 -18.30 12.86
CA ASP A 141 -9.99 -18.72 13.63
C ASP A 141 -10.62 -17.55 14.40
N GLU A 142 -9.82 -16.64 14.95
CA GLU A 142 -10.33 -15.41 15.57
C GLU A 142 -11.03 -14.51 14.54
N LEU A 143 -10.50 -14.43 13.32
CA LEU A 143 -11.12 -13.68 12.23
C LEU A 143 -12.46 -14.30 11.82
N ARG A 144 -12.58 -15.64 11.81
CA ARG A 144 -13.85 -16.35 11.62
C ARG A 144 -14.85 -16.05 12.73
N GLY A 145 -14.39 -16.01 13.99
CA GLY A 145 -15.21 -15.58 15.11
C GLY A 145 -15.71 -14.14 14.96
N LEU A 146 -14.84 -13.24 14.51
CA LEU A 146 -15.19 -11.84 14.23
C LEU A 146 -16.24 -11.72 13.11
N THR A 147 -16.11 -12.44 12.00
CA THR A 147 -17.11 -12.43 10.92
C THR A 147 -18.46 -12.97 11.38
N TYR A 148 -18.45 -14.02 12.22
CA TYR A 148 -19.68 -14.57 12.80
C TYR A 148 -20.40 -13.54 13.69
N GLN A 149 -19.67 -12.81 14.54
CA GLN A 149 -20.24 -11.73 15.35
C GLN A 149 -20.84 -10.59 14.50
N LEU A 150 -20.32 -10.40 13.28
CA LEU A 150 -20.82 -9.44 12.33
C LEU A 150 -22.01 -9.95 11.51
N GLY A 151 -22.43 -11.21 11.70
CA GLY A 151 -23.52 -11.85 10.96
C GLY A 151 -23.15 -12.15 9.50
N MET A 152 -21.87 -12.46 9.25
CA MET A 152 -21.34 -12.84 7.95
C MET A 152 -20.76 -14.26 8.06
N ASP A 153 -21.04 -15.10 7.06
CA ASP A 153 -20.35 -16.37 6.95
C ASP A 153 -18.91 -16.15 6.47
N PHE A 154 -17.95 -16.77 7.16
CA PHE A 154 -16.55 -16.67 6.78
C PHE A 154 -16.24 -17.36 5.46
N ASP A 155 -17.06 -18.34 5.09
CA ASP A 155 -16.91 -19.11 3.86
C ASP A 155 -17.48 -18.34 2.63
N ASP A 156 -18.27 -17.29 2.85
CA ASP A 156 -18.68 -16.32 1.80
C ASP A 156 -17.51 -15.44 1.34
N LEU A 157 -16.46 -15.30 2.16
CA LEU A 157 -15.26 -14.57 1.77
C LEU A 157 -14.41 -15.43 0.81
N PRO A 158 -13.86 -14.84 -0.27
CA PRO A 158 -13.04 -15.57 -1.25
C PRO A 158 -12.02 -16.50 -0.59
N SER A 159 -11.89 -17.71 -1.12
CA SER A 159 -10.86 -18.64 -0.69
C SER A 159 -9.48 -18.04 -0.94
N GLY A 160 -8.58 -18.14 0.04
CA GLY A 160 -7.27 -17.52 -0.06
C GLY A 160 -6.56 -17.33 1.27
N SER A 161 -5.43 -16.63 1.21
CA SER A 161 -4.63 -16.31 2.41
C SER A 161 -5.39 -15.41 3.39
N LYS A 162 -4.99 -15.41 4.67
CA LYS A 162 -5.50 -14.50 5.71
C LYS A 162 -5.51 -13.04 5.26
N SER A 163 -4.47 -12.61 4.54
CA SER A 163 -4.38 -11.24 4.01
C SER A 163 -5.48 -10.92 3.01
N ILE A 164 -5.80 -11.85 2.10
CA ILE A 164 -6.89 -11.65 1.13
C ILE A 164 -8.23 -11.56 1.87
N LYS A 165 -8.49 -12.47 2.82
CA LYS A 165 -9.73 -12.43 3.61
C LYS A 165 -9.90 -11.15 4.43
N VAL A 166 -8.84 -10.64 5.06
CA VAL A 166 -8.88 -9.35 5.79
C VAL A 166 -9.16 -8.19 4.81
N GLN A 167 -8.51 -8.18 3.65
CA GLN A 167 -8.72 -7.13 2.65
C GLN A 167 -10.16 -7.12 2.12
N GLU A 168 -10.72 -8.30 1.85
CA GLU A 168 -12.10 -8.46 1.40
C GLU A 168 -13.11 -8.12 2.49
N LEU A 169 -12.83 -8.48 3.75
CA LEU A 169 -13.66 -8.11 4.89
C LEU A 169 -13.76 -6.58 5.02
N ILE A 170 -12.64 -5.88 4.99
CA ILE A 170 -12.62 -4.41 5.02
C ILE A 170 -13.40 -3.86 3.82
N GLY A 171 -13.12 -4.36 2.61
CA GLY A 171 -13.81 -3.92 1.38
C GLY A 171 -15.32 -4.14 1.43
N TYR A 172 -15.80 -5.24 2.02
CA TYR A 172 -17.22 -5.53 2.18
C TYR A 172 -17.91 -4.50 3.07
N PHE A 173 -17.35 -4.19 4.25
CA PHE A 173 -17.92 -3.23 5.18
C PHE A 173 -17.79 -1.79 4.68
N GLU A 174 -16.71 -1.47 3.97
CA GLU A 174 -16.48 -0.18 3.33
C GLU A 174 -17.53 0.11 2.25
N ARG A 175 -17.78 -0.82 1.32
CA ARG A 175 -18.81 -0.68 0.26
C ARG A 175 -20.22 -0.45 0.80
N ARG A 176 -20.51 -0.92 2.02
CA ARG A 176 -21.80 -0.77 2.68
C ARG A 176 -21.88 0.42 3.65
N GLY A 177 -20.80 1.21 3.78
CA GLY A 177 -20.73 2.30 4.77
C GLY A 177 -20.79 1.82 6.22
N GLN A 178 -20.47 0.55 6.47
CA GLN A 178 -20.58 -0.11 7.77
C GLN A 178 -19.21 -0.27 8.47
N ILE A 179 -18.20 0.52 8.10
CA ILE A 179 -16.85 0.40 8.67
C ILE A 179 -16.83 0.58 10.19
N ARG A 180 -17.69 1.46 10.72
CA ARG A 180 -17.90 1.66 12.16
C ARG A 180 -18.30 0.37 12.88
N ARG A 181 -19.15 -0.46 12.25
CA ARG A 181 -19.61 -1.73 12.83
C ARG A 181 -18.45 -2.72 12.93
N LEU A 182 -17.61 -2.79 11.90
CA LEU A 182 -16.40 -3.62 11.89
C LEU A 182 -15.39 -3.16 12.96
N LEU A 183 -15.11 -1.85 13.04
CA LEU A 183 -14.23 -1.27 14.06
C LEU A 183 -14.72 -1.57 15.49
N LYS A 184 -16.01 -1.38 15.75
CA LYS A 184 -16.61 -1.66 17.06
C LYS A 184 -16.53 -3.14 17.45
N ALA A 185 -16.76 -4.05 16.49
CA ALA A 185 -16.62 -5.48 16.73
C ALA A 185 -15.16 -5.88 16.98
N ALA A 186 -14.23 -5.35 16.19
CA ALA A 186 -12.80 -5.63 16.32
C ALA A 186 -12.22 -5.11 17.65
N SER A 187 -12.58 -3.88 18.04
CA SER A 187 -12.23 -3.28 19.34
C SER A 187 -12.84 -4.04 20.52
N LYS A 188 -14.09 -4.53 20.40
CA LYS A 188 -14.71 -5.38 21.43
C LYS A 188 -13.97 -6.71 21.59
N ALA A 189 -13.50 -7.31 20.49
CA ALA A 189 -12.77 -8.57 20.51
C ALA A 189 -11.34 -8.44 21.05
N ARG A 190 -10.69 -7.28 20.85
CA ARG A 190 -9.32 -7.00 21.28
C ARG A 190 -9.22 -5.57 21.84
N LYS A 191 -9.33 -5.47 23.17
CA LYS A 191 -9.27 -4.20 23.92
C LYS A 191 -7.84 -3.73 24.21
N ASP A 192 -6.85 -4.57 23.96
CA ASP A 192 -5.44 -4.32 24.19
C ASP A 192 -4.76 -3.58 23.03
N ILE A 193 -5.47 -3.38 21.91
CA ILE A 193 -4.88 -2.96 20.64
C ILE A 193 -5.25 -1.51 20.32
N PRO A 194 -4.28 -0.67 19.92
CA PRO A 194 -4.56 0.69 19.46
C PRO A 194 -5.13 0.63 18.03
N TRP A 195 -6.39 1.03 17.89
CA TRP A 195 -7.13 0.96 16.61
C TRP A 195 -7.04 2.23 15.75
N GLY A 196 -6.30 3.27 16.18
CA GLY A 196 -6.14 4.55 15.48
C GLY A 196 -4.88 5.28 15.91
#